data_AF-A0A0B1S428-F1
#
_entry.id   AF-A0A0B1S428-F1
#
_cell.length_a   1.000
_cell.length_b   1.000
_cell.length_c   1.000
_cell.angle_alpha   90.00
_cell.angle_beta   90.00
_cell.angle_gamma   90.00
#
_symmetry.space_group_name_H-M   'P 1'
#
loop_
_entity.id
_entity.type
_entity.pdbx_description
1 polymer ?
#
loop_
_entity_poly.entity_id
_entity_poly.type
_entity_poly.pdbx_seq_one_letter_code
_entity_poly.pdbx_strand_id
1 'polypeptide(L)'
;MHYPWRSISSGNKPAILPRGDRYKFTLGSGMISFADLSMMNELYSCKAICKNITDAIVCENGGFPHPRNCSKCLCPGGYGGDNCSERPDNGCGKVLKAERWWQEENVVFKNYKRKYIDGYQKCTYWIKNYSVKLEFSAGVFQAPKGFIVEVKFHPKYFERQEDGCVSAGVEIKTNEDQTLTGYSEAGCFNDRQIYQSTIYEEKFGPVAAYLEKDKDPI
;
A
#
# COMPACT_ATOMS: atom_id res chain seq x y z
N MET A 1 -10.48 -4.68 8.15
CA MET A 1 -11.45 -5.78 8.42
C MET A 1 -10.91 -6.60 9.58
N HIS A 2 -11.65 -6.69 10.69
CA HIS A 2 -11.13 -7.24 11.95
C HIS A 2 -10.91 -8.76 11.95
N TYR A 3 -11.66 -9.50 11.14
CA TYR A 3 -11.63 -10.97 11.14
C TYR A 3 -10.85 -11.54 9.97
N PRO A 4 -9.91 -12.47 10.19
CA PRO A 4 -9.27 -13.23 9.13
C PRO A 4 -10.25 -14.11 8.36
N TRP A 5 -9.98 -14.38 7.09
CA TRP A 5 -10.92 -15.13 6.22
C TRP A 5 -11.25 -16.54 6.73
N ARG A 6 -10.38 -17.18 7.51
CA ARG A 6 -10.60 -18.50 8.12
C ARG A 6 -11.24 -18.47 9.50
N SER A 7 -11.52 -17.30 10.08
CA SER A 7 -11.99 -17.21 11.46
C SER A 7 -13.42 -17.74 11.67
N ILE A 8 -14.21 -17.81 10.60
CA ILE A 8 -15.58 -18.34 10.63
C ILE A 8 -15.69 -19.35 9.49
N SER A 9 -16.13 -20.57 9.81
CA SER A 9 -16.29 -21.65 8.84
C SER A 9 -17.64 -22.34 8.99
N SER A 10 -18.20 -22.78 7.86
CA SER A 10 -19.37 -23.67 7.82
C SER A 10 -19.04 -24.86 6.92
N GLY A 11 -19.16 -26.08 7.47
CA GLY A 11 -18.85 -27.31 6.73
C GLY A 11 -17.42 -27.35 6.15
N ASN A 12 -16.42 -26.96 6.94
CA ASN A 12 -15.00 -26.84 6.54
C ASN A 12 -14.70 -25.83 5.41
N LYS A 13 -15.66 -24.97 5.06
CA LYS A 13 -15.46 -23.86 4.11
C LYS A 13 -15.46 -22.53 4.84
N PRO A 14 -14.61 -21.55 4.45
CA PRO A 14 -14.66 -20.21 4.97
C PRO A 14 -16.04 -19.59 4.72
N ALA A 15 -16.62 -18.97 5.75
CA ALA A 15 -17.92 -18.29 5.67
C ALA A 15 -17.79 -16.85 5.17
N ILE A 16 -16.61 -16.24 5.33
CA ILE A 16 -16.31 -14.88 4.89
C ILE A 16 -15.20 -14.96 3.84
N LEU A 17 -15.54 -14.57 2.61
CA LEU A 17 -14.60 -14.46 1.52
C LEU A 17 -14.67 -13.05 0.92
N PRO A 18 -13.51 -12.43 0.61
CA PRO A 18 -13.53 -11.19 -0.14
C PRO A 18 -13.98 -11.47 -1.58
N ARG A 19 -14.53 -10.45 -2.23
CA ARG A 19 -14.93 -10.55 -3.64
C ARG A 19 -13.76 -10.89 -4.57
N GLY A 20 -12.56 -10.38 -4.27
CA GLY A 20 -11.33 -10.69 -4.99
C GLY A 20 -10.43 -11.61 -4.17
N ASP A 21 -10.03 -12.74 -4.74
CA ASP A 21 -9.22 -13.74 -4.04
C ASP A 21 -7.88 -13.21 -3.50
N ARG A 22 -7.29 -12.21 -4.17
CA ARG A 22 -6.04 -11.55 -3.76
C ARG A 22 -6.14 -10.86 -2.39
N TYR A 23 -7.35 -10.50 -1.96
CA TYR A 23 -7.61 -9.83 -0.68
C TYR A 23 -7.79 -10.79 0.51
N LYS A 24 -7.70 -12.11 0.32
CA LYS A 24 -7.90 -13.09 1.41
C LYS A 24 -7.02 -12.82 2.63
N PHE A 25 -5.78 -12.43 2.39
CA PHE A 25 -4.79 -12.14 3.43
C PHE A 25 -4.77 -10.68 3.89
N THR A 26 -5.58 -9.82 3.28
CA THR A 26 -5.86 -8.47 3.79
C THR A 26 -6.91 -8.51 4.91
N LEU A 27 -7.82 -9.50 4.87
CA LEU A 27 -8.79 -9.73 5.94
C LEU A 27 -8.09 -10.17 7.23
N GLY A 28 -8.42 -9.53 8.36
CA GLY A 28 -7.79 -9.81 9.65
C GLY A 28 -6.55 -8.97 9.95
N SER A 29 -6.15 -8.07 9.06
CA SER A 29 -5.04 -7.15 9.33
C SER A 29 -5.35 -6.22 10.51
N GLY A 30 -4.35 -6.04 11.39
CA GLY A 30 -4.38 -5.10 12.51
C GLY A 30 -4.10 -3.64 12.13
N MET A 31 -3.74 -3.38 10.87
CA MET A 31 -3.41 -2.04 10.39
C MET A 31 -4.67 -1.17 10.27
N ILE A 32 -4.59 0.07 10.74
CA ILE A 32 -5.66 1.05 10.55
C ILE A 32 -5.68 1.45 9.06
N SER A 33 -6.80 1.20 8.38
CA SER A 33 -6.94 1.62 6.98
C SER A 33 -7.25 3.11 6.89
N PHE A 34 -6.89 3.73 5.75
CA PHE A 34 -7.28 5.13 5.52
C PHE A 34 -8.80 5.29 5.43
N ALA A 35 -9.51 4.27 4.94
CA ALA A 35 -10.97 4.26 4.93
C ALA A 35 -11.54 4.37 6.37
N ASP A 36 -11.00 3.63 7.33
CA ASP A 36 -11.41 3.72 8.74
C ASP A 36 -11.15 5.13 9.30
N LEU A 37 -9.94 5.67 9.07
CA LEU A 37 -9.56 7.03 9.48
C LEU A 37 -10.50 8.08 8.87
N SER A 38 -10.78 7.98 7.57
CA SER A 38 -11.64 8.89 6.82
C SER A 38 -13.09 8.81 7.30
N MET A 39 -13.62 7.60 7.53
CA MET A 39 -14.97 7.38 8.04
C MET A 39 -15.15 7.99 9.44
N MET A 40 -14.17 7.81 10.33
CA MET A 40 -14.23 8.42 11.67
C MET A 40 -14.16 9.95 11.61
N ASN A 41 -13.32 10.51 10.74
CA ASN A 41 -13.27 11.96 10.54
C ASN A 41 -14.55 12.53 9.90
N GLU A 42 -15.26 11.73 9.10
CA GLU A 42 -16.58 12.09 8.59
C GLU A 42 -17.62 12.10 9.73
N LEU A 43 -17.69 11.01 10.49
CA LEU A 43 -18.66 10.83 11.57
C LEU A 43 -18.62 11.96 12.61
N TYR A 44 -17.42 12.40 12.98
CA TYR A 44 -17.23 13.50 13.94
C TYR A 44 -17.13 14.88 13.28
N SER A 45 -17.49 14.99 11.99
CA SER A 45 -17.49 16.26 11.23
C SER A 45 -16.11 16.95 11.15
N CYS A 46 -15.01 16.23 11.38
CA CYS A 46 -13.66 16.75 11.33
C CYS A 46 -13.30 17.27 9.94
N LYS A 47 -13.79 16.63 8.87
CA LYS A 47 -13.51 17.08 7.49
C LYS A 47 -14.15 18.42 7.14
N ALA A 48 -15.13 18.88 7.91
CA ALA A 48 -15.79 20.17 7.69
C ALA A 48 -14.98 21.36 8.25
N ILE A 49 -14.06 21.11 9.21
CA ILE A 49 -13.35 22.16 9.95
C ILE A 49 -12.59 23.10 9.01
N CYS A 50 -11.89 22.55 8.02
CA CYS A 50 -11.06 23.33 7.11
C CYS A 50 -11.83 23.91 5.90
N LYS A 51 -13.13 23.62 5.73
CA LYS A 51 -13.88 24.04 4.53
C LYS A 51 -14.05 25.55 4.39
N ASN A 52 -14.07 26.28 5.52
CA ASN A 52 -14.30 27.72 5.53
C ASN A 52 -12.99 28.54 5.60
N ILE A 53 -11.83 27.89 5.47
CA ILE A 53 -10.53 28.55 5.50
C ILE A 53 -10.10 28.80 4.06
N THR A 54 -9.85 30.07 3.71
CA THR A 54 -9.52 30.52 2.36
C THR A 54 -8.26 29.89 1.79
N ASP A 55 -7.27 29.64 2.65
CA ASP A 55 -5.94 29.12 2.28
C ASP A 55 -5.74 27.66 2.72
N ALA A 56 -6.84 26.91 2.86
CA ALA A 56 -6.75 25.47 3.15
C ALA A 56 -6.09 24.75 1.96
N ILE A 57 -5.19 23.82 2.28
CA ILE A 57 -4.47 23.06 1.27
C ILE A 57 -5.41 22.14 0.48
N VAL A 58 -5.17 22.01 -0.83
CA VAL A 58 -5.84 21.02 -1.67
C VAL A 58 -5.08 19.70 -1.57
N CYS A 59 -5.77 18.63 -1.19
CA CYS A 59 -5.18 17.30 -1.02
C CYS A 59 -5.34 16.46 -2.29
N GLU A 60 -4.29 15.74 -2.64
CA GLU A 60 -4.23 14.82 -3.78
C GLU A 60 -4.50 13.38 -3.34
N ASN A 61 -4.66 12.49 -4.33
CA ASN A 61 -4.80 11.04 -4.16
C ASN A 61 -5.94 10.60 -3.22
N GLY A 62 -6.94 11.48 -2.98
CA GLY A 62 -8.07 11.21 -2.09
C GLY A 62 -7.81 11.52 -0.62
N GLY A 63 -6.73 12.23 -0.30
CA GLY A 63 -6.51 12.80 1.04
C GLY A 63 -7.53 13.90 1.39
N PHE A 64 -7.52 14.33 2.65
CA PHE A 64 -8.32 15.48 3.10
C PHE A 64 -7.55 16.34 4.13
N PRO A 65 -7.88 17.64 4.26
CA PRO A 65 -7.15 18.53 5.15
C PRO A 65 -7.15 18.04 6.60
N HIS A 66 -6.00 18.16 7.26
CA HIS A 66 -5.84 17.73 8.64
C HIS A 66 -6.65 18.67 9.56
N PRO A 67 -7.58 18.17 10.39
CA PRO A 67 -8.53 18.99 11.14
C PRO A 67 -7.90 19.94 12.17
N ARG A 68 -6.64 19.68 12.57
CA ARG A 68 -5.86 20.56 13.47
C ARG A 68 -4.83 21.44 12.75
N ASN A 69 -4.63 21.24 11.45
CA ASN A 69 -3.67 21.99 10.66
C ASN A 69 -4.08 21.94 9.18
N CYS A 70 -4.85 22.93 8.75
CA CYS A 70 -5.43 22.97 7.41
C CYS A 70 -4.41 23.27 6.30
N SER A 71 -3.13 23.45 6.62
CA SER A 71 -2.03 23.54 5.65
C SER A 71 -1.34 22.20 5.40
N LYS A 72 -1.83 21.11 6.01
CA LYS A 72 -1.37 19.74 5.77
C LYS A 72 -2.55 18.80 5.55
N CYS A 73 -2.32 17.72 4.84
CA CYS A 73 -3.32 16.68 4.57
C CYS A 73 -3.12 15.44 5.44
N LEU A 74 -4.23 14.76 5.73
CA LEU A 74 -4.23 13.35 6.09
C LEU A 74 -4.24 12.54 4.79
N CYS A 75 -3.21 11.71 4.61
CA CYS A 75 -2.96 11.03 3.34
C CYS A 75 -3.32 9.54 3.39
N PRO A 76 -3.83 8.99 2.28
CA PRO A 76 -3.96 7.54 2.13
C PRO A 76 -2.62 6.83 2.29
N GLY A 77 -2.67 5.57 2.73
CA GLY A 77 -1.48 4.75 2.89
C GLY A 77 -0.66 4.71 1.60
N GLY A 78 0.65 4.99 1.71
CA GLY A 78 1.56 5.06 0.57
C GLY A 78 1.70 6.45 -0.07
N TYR A 79 1.03 7.47 0.48
CA TYR A 79 1.12 8.88 0.07
C TYR A 79 1.49 9.78 1.24
N GLY A 80 2.19 10.88 0.96
CA GLY A 80 2.72 11.83 1.94
C GLY A 80 3.03 13.19 1.31
N GLY A 81 3.87 13.97 2.00
CA GLY A 81 4.00 15.41 1.72
C GLY A 81 2.82 16.19 2.32
N ASP A 82 2.87 17.52 2.24
CA ASP A 82 1.83 18.36 2.83
C ASP A 82 0.48 18.20 2.11
N ASN A 83 0.47 17.87 0.81
CA ASN A 83 -0.73 17.69 -0.01
C ASN A 83 -1.00 16.24 -0.47
N CYS A 84 -0.31 15.23 0.06
CA CYS A 84 -0.43 13.82 -0.38
C CYS A 84 0.05 13.53 -1.82
N SER A 85 0.76 14.43 -2.47
CA SER A 85 1.29 14.22 -3.84
C SER A 85 2.66 13.55 -3.88
N GLU A 86 3.25 13.28 -2.71
CA GLU A 86 4.59 12.75 -2.58
C GLU A 86 4.59 11.36 -1.96
N ARG A 87 5.73 10.67 -2.09
CA ARG A 87 5.95 9.40 -1.39
C ARG A 87 6.22 9.70 0.09
N PRO A 88 5.65 8.93 1.04
CA PRO A 88 5.93 9.10 2.46
C PRO A 88 7.43 9.07 2.77
N ASP A 89 7.91 10.07 3.50
CA ASP A 89 9.28 10.09 4.03
C ASP A 89 9.36 9.43 5.41
N ASN A 90 9.23 8.10 5.41
CA ASN A 90 9.25 7.29 6.64
C ASN A 90 10.64 6.71 6.95
N GLY A 91 11.69 7.18 6.27
CA GLY A 91 13.07 6.71 6.41
C GLY A 91 13.43 5.43 5.64
N CYS A 92 12.54 4.93 4.77
CA CYS A 92 12.83 3.81 3.86
C CYS A 92 11.88 3.81 2.65
N GLY A 93 12.15 2.92 1.70
CA GLY A 93 11.47 2.86 0.41
C GLY A 93 12.04 3.85 -0.61
N LYS A 94 11.63 3.74 -1.88
CA LYS A 94 12.14 4.59 -2.97
C LYS A 94 11.21 4.63 -4.18
N VAL A 95 11.47 5.55 -5.09
CA VAL A 95 10.86 5.52 -6.42
C VAL A 95 11.68 4.56 -7.29
N LEU A 96 11.02 3.56 -7.85
CA LEU A 96 11.57 2.61 -8.81
C LEU A 96 11.05 2.96 -10.20
N LYS A 97 11.88 2.75 -11.22
CA LYS A 97 11.47 2.90 -12.62
C LYS A 97 11.30 1.51 -13.21
N ALA A 98 10.09 1.15 -13.59
CA ALA A 98 9.83 -0.11 -14.27
C ALA A 98 10.59 -0.14 -15.62
N GLU A 99 11.35 -1.21 -15.83
CA GLU A 99 12.11 -1.47 -17.05
C GLU A 99 11.65 -2.79 -17.70
N ARG A 100 12.12 -3.07 -18.91
CA ARG A 100 11.84 -4.34 -19.60
C ARG A 100 12.51 -5.56 -18.92
N TRP A 101 13.50 -5.31 -18.08
CA TRP A 101 14.31 -6.32 -17.41
C TRP A 101 13.99 -6.31 -15.92
N TRP A 102 14.10 -7.47 -15.28
CA TRP A 102 13.95 -7.58 -13.84
C TRP A 102 14.98 -6.73 -13.11
N GLN A 103 14.50 -5.99 -12.11
CA GLN A 103 15.33 -5.23 -11.18
C GLN A 103 15.13 -5.83 -9.80
N GLU A 104 16.22 -6.24 -9.16
CA GLU A 104 16.17 -6.82 -7.83
C GLU A 104 16.32 -5.74 -6.76
N GLU A 105 15.49 -5.82 -5.73
CA GLU A 105 15.49 -4.88 -4.63
C GLU A 105 15.49 -5.60 -3.29
N ASN A 106 16.56 -5.40 -2.53
CA ASN A 106 16.69 -5.96 -1.18
C ASN A 106 16.01 -5.03 -0.18
N VAL A 107 14.89 -5.50 0.37
CA VAL A 107 14.11 -4.76 1.36
C VAL A 107 14.47 -5.26 2.76
N VAL A 108 15.27 -4.50 3.49
CA VAL A 108 15.63 -4.79 4.88
C VAL A 108 15.32 -3.56 5.73
N PHE A 109 14.42 -3.72 6.69
CA PHE A 109 14.05 -2.66 7.63
C PHE A 109 13.57 -3.25 8.95
N LYS A 110 13.65 -2.44 10.01
CA LYS A 110 13.30 -2.83 11.37
C LYS A 110 12.38 -1.78 11.99
N ASN A 111 11.46 -2.22 12.85
CA ASN A 111 10.51 -1.33 13.51
C ASN A 111 10.88 -1.11 14.98
N TYR A 112 11.73 -0.10 15.23
CA TYR A 112 12.15 0.28 16.59
C TYR A 112 11.35 1.46 17.17
N LYS A 113 10.49 2.11 16.38
CA LYS A 113 9.92 3.42 16.73
C LYS A 113 8.54 3.28 17.37
N ARG A 114 8.38 3.82 18.58
CA ARG A 114 7.09 3.95 19.30
C ARG A 114 6.10 4.96 18.68
N LYS A 115 6.39 5.54 17.51
CA LYS A 115 5.68 6.73 16.99
C LYS A 115 4.58 6.43 15.96
N TYR A 116 4.48 5.21 15.45
CA TYR A 116 3.43 4.86 14.49
C TYR A 116 2.11 4.64 15.23
N ILE A 117 1.07 5.37 14.84
CA ILE A 117 -0.25 5.33 15.49
C ILE A 117 -0.85 3.91 15.45
N ASP A 118 -0.66 3.21 14.32
CA ASP A 118 -1.08 1.83 14.14
C ASP A 118 -0.02 0.81 14.57
N GLY A 119 1.18 1.26 14.99
CA GLY A 119 2.27 0.39 15.41
C GLY A 119 3.15 -0.17 14.29
N TYR A 120 2.91 0.18 13.03
CA TYR A 120 3.62 -0.40 11.87
C TYR A 120 4.61 0.57 11.23
N GLN A 121 5.87 0.13 11.06
CA GLN A 121 6.79 0.79 10.13
C GLN A 121 6.46 0.34 8.72
N LYS A 122 6.39 1.30 7.77
CA LYS A 122 6.04 1.04 6.37
C LYS A 122 7.09 1.62 5.44
N CYS A 123 7.70 0.77 4.63
CA CYS A 123 8.60 1.17 3.54
C CYS A 123 7.82 1.20 2.23
N THR A 124 7.58 2.43 1.74
CA THR A 124 6.78 2.65 0.54
C THR A 124 7.66 2.81 -0.69
N TYR A 125 7.37 2.01 -1.70
CA TYR A 125 7.95 2.03 -3.02
C TYR A 125 6.92 2.55 -4.03
N TRP A 126 7.34 3.50 -4.86
CA TRP A 126 6.53 3.98 -5.98
C TRP A 126 7.16 3.44 -7.26
N ILE A 127 6.49 2.50 -7.93
CA ILE A 127 6.97 2.01 -9.22
C ILE A 127 6.36 2.89 -10.30
N LYS A 128 7.18 3.79 -10.84
CA LYS A 128 6.79 4.65 -11.94
C LYS A 128 7.15 3.98 -13.25
N ASN A 129 6.25 4.08 -14.22
CA ASN A 129 6.62 3.90 -15.60
C ASN A 129 7.00 5.27 -16.17
N TYR A 130 8.23 5.38 -16.63
CA TYR A 130 8.60 6.43 -17.56
C TYR A 130 8.67 5.75 -18.91
N SER A 131 7.68 5.99 -19.77
CA SER A 131 7.65 5.53 -21.14
C SER A 131 9.05 5.65 -21.72
N VAL A 132 9.70 4.53 -22.01
CA VAL A 132 10.98 4.56 -22.71
C VAL A 132 10.67 5.17 -24.07
N LYS A 133 11.02 6.45 -24.27
CA LYS A 133 11.12 7.04 -25.61
C LYS A 133 12.30 6.34 -26.27
N LEU A 134 12.04 5.23 -26.96
CA LEU A 134 13.01 4.63 -27.84
C LEU A 134 13.02 5.46 -29.12
N GLU A 135 13.97 6.39 -29.24
CA GLU A 135 14.29 7.01 -30.53
C GLU A 135 15.08 6.01 -31.36
N PHE A 136 14.40 5.28 -32.24
CA PHE A 136 15.03 4.67 -33.41
C PHE A 136 14.69 5.51 -34.64
N SER A 137 15.65 5.66 -35.55
CA SER A 137 15.63 6.53 -36.74
C SER A 137 14.54 6.23 -37.79
N ALA A 138 13.47 5.51 -37.45
CA ALA A 138 12.43 5.08 -38.38
C ALA A 138 11.00 5.14 -37.80
N GLY A 139 10.73 6.02 -36.83
CA GLY A 139 9.38 6.34 -36.38
C GLY A 139 9.22 6.29 -34.86
N VAL A 140 8.42 7.21 -34.32
CA VAL A 140 8.09 7.28 -32.90
C VAL A 140 7.20 6.09 -32.55
N PHE A 141 7.76 5.07 -31.88
CA PHE A 141 6.95 4.05 -31.22
C PHE A 141 6.46 4.61 -29.89
N GLN A 142 5.21 5.09 -29.86
CA GLN A 142 4.51 5.33 -28.61
C GLN A 142 4.27 3.97 -27.96
N ALA A 143 4.72 3.77 -26.72
CA ALA A 143 4.41 2.54 -25.99
C ALA A 143 2.88 2.33 -26.04
N PRO A 144 2.38 1.12 -26.40
CA PRO A 144 0.96 0.88 -26.52
C PRO A 144 0.25 1.23 -25.20
N LYS A 145 -0.99 1.74 -25.30
CA LYS A 145 -1.87 1.90 -24.14
C LYS A 145 -1.88 0.60 -23.33
N GLY A 146 -1.53 0.70 -22.05
CA GLY A 146 -1.39 -0.43 -21.13
C GLY A 146 0.04 -0.97 -21.07
N PHE A 147 0.69 -0.74 -19.93
CA PHE A 147 1.92 -1.43 -19.55
C PHE A 147 1.58 -2.41 -18.42
N ILE A 148 2.17 -3.60 -18.47
CA ILE A 148 2.03 -4.60 -17.41
C ILE A 148 3.25 -4.45 -16.51
N VAL A 149 3.02 -4.15 -15.23
CA VAL A 149 4.08 -4.19 -14.22
C VAL A 149 3.97 -5.53 -13.51
N GLU A 150 5.08 -6.25 -13.44
CA GLU A 150 5.17 -7.45 -12.64
C GLU A 150 6.01 -7.18 -11.41
N VAL A 151 5.48 -7.52 -10.24
CA VAL A 151 6.19 -7.42 -8.97
C VAL A 151 6.30 -8.82 -8.38
N LYS A 152 7.53 -9.27 -8.15
CA LYS A 152 7.83 -10.52 -7.46
C LYS A 152 8.38 -10.20 -6.09
N PHE A 153 7.89 -10.90 -5.08
CA PHE A 153 8.41 -10.80 -3.72
C PHE A 153 8.82 -12.17 -3.21
N HIS A 154 9.98 -12.17 -2.55
CA HIS A 154 10.59 -13.35 -1.95
C HIS A 154 10.55 -13.18 -0.43
N PRO A 155 9.50 -13.68 0.23
CA PRO A 155 9.32 -13.53 1.67
C PRO A 155 10.23 -14.49 2.43
N LYS A 156 11.56 -14.28 2.35
CA LYS A 156 12.53 -15.13 3.08
C LYS A 156 12.41 -14.98 4.61
N TYR A 157 11.74 -13.93 5.10
CA TYR A 157 11.77 -13.49 6.50
C TYR A 157 10.41 -13.30 7.19
N PHE A 158 9.29 -13.59 6.53
CA PHE A 158 7.99 -13.54 7.22
C PHE A 158 7.75 -14.86 7.94
N GLU A 159 8.49 -15.08 9.03
CA GLU A 159 8.63 -16.37 9.73
C GLU A 159 7.31 -17.00 10.26
N ARG A 160 6.14 -16.40 10.04
CA ARG A 160 4.87 -16.89 10.54
C ARG A 160 3.77 -16.83 9.49
N GLN A 161 3.10 -17.96 9.31
CA GLN A 161 1.90 -18.09 8.47
C GLN A 161 0.70 -17.47 9.21
N GLU A 162 0.55 -16.15 9.13
CA GLU A 162 -0.50 -15.40 9.82
C GLU A 162 -1.58 -14.97 8.82
N ASP A 163 -2.81 -15.47 8.99
CA ASP A 163 -3.94 -14.89 8.26
C ASP A 163 -4.08 -13.41 8.64
N GLY A 164 -4.28 -12.54 7.66
CA GLY A 164 -4.31 -11.09 7.86
C GLY A 164 -2.93 -10.42 7.83
N CYS A 165 -1.84 -11.20 7.69
CA CYS A 165 -0.47 -10.70 7.66
C CYS A 165 -0.20 -9.71 8.80
N VAL A 166 -0.55 -10.12 10.02
CA VAL A 166 -0.66 -9.22 11.18
C VAL A 166 0.69 -8.63 11.55
N SER A 167 1.77 -9.40 11.54
CA SER A 167 3.05 -8.83 11.98
C SER A 167 3.93 -8.28 10.89
N ALA A 168 3.81 -8.77 9.67
CA ALA A 168 4.59 -8.26 8.56
C ALA A 168 3.97 -8.69 7.24
N GLY A 169 4.22 -7.92 6.19
CA GLY A 169 3.74 -8.27 4.85
C GLY A 169 4.07 -7.22 3.81
N VAL A 170 3.53 -7.44 2.61
CA VAL A 170 3.60 -6.50 1.49
C VAL A 170 2.17 -6.20 1.06
N GLU A 171 1.79 -4.92 1.08
CA GLU A 171 0.55 -4.42 0.49
C GLU A 171 0.86 -3.83 -0.88
N ILE A 172 0.08 -4.22 -1.89
CA ILE A 172 0.18 -3.68 -3.25
C ILE A 172 -1.12 -2.95 -3.59
N LYS A 173 -1.04 -1.65 -3.85
CA LYS A 173 -2.18 -0.84 -4.25
C LYS A 173 -2.23 -0.70 -5.76
N THR A 174 -3.27 -1.27 -6.36
CA THR A 174 -3.58 -1.06 -7.79
C THR A 174 -4.94 -0.41 -8.00
N ASN A 175 -5.78 -0.30 -6.96
CA ASN A 175 -7.12 0.27 -7.08
C ASN A 175 -7.13 1.66 -7.72
N GLU A 176 -8.08 1.94 -8.61
CA GLU A 176 -8.28 3.32 -9.12
C GLU A 176 -8.48 4.32 -7.98
N ASP A 177 -9.25 3.90 -6.96
CA ASP A 177 -9.39 4.62 -5.70
C ASP A 177 -8.25 4.27 -4.73
N GLN A 178 -7.29 5.19 -4.63
CA GLN A 178 -6.10 5.06 -3.81
C GLN A 178 -6.36 5.19 -2.30
N THR A 179 -7.57 5.57 -1.90
CA THR A 179 -8.01 5.60 -0.50
C THR A 179 -8.24 4.20 0.07
N LEU A 180 -8.45 3.21 -0.79
CA LEU A 180 -8.68 1.82 -0.41
C LEU A 180 -7.37 1.09 -0.09
N THR A 181 -7.48 0.09 0.78
CA THR A 181 -6.38 -0.85 1.07
C THR A 181 -6.07 -1.69 -0.16
N GLY A 182 -4.78 -1.91 -0.42
CA GLY A 182 -4.33 -2.84 -1.45
C GLY A 182 -4.51 -4.31 -1.03
N TYR A 183 -4.14 -5.23 -1.93
CA TYR A 183 -4.10 -6.64 -1.57
C TYR A 183 -2.75 -7.01 -0.95
N SER A 184 -2.77 -7.92 0.02
CA SER A 184 -1.57 -8.41 0.72
C SER A 184 -1.23 -9.84 0.26
N GLU A 185 -1.11 -10.05 -1.06
CA GLU A 185 -1.01 -11.33 -1.81
C GLU A 185 -0.08 -12.38 -1.17
N ALA A 186 -0.50 -13.06 -0.10
CA ALA A 186 0.28 -14.06 0.65
C ALA A 186 1.71 -13.61 1.01
N GLY A 187 1.99 -12.30 0.94
CA GLY A 187 3.32 -11.71 1.13
C GLY A 187 3.78 -11.71 2.57
N CYS A 188 3.22 -12.57 3.41
CA CYS A 188 3.57 -12.85 4.79
C CYS A 188 3.78 -14.36 5.05
N PHE A 189 3.72 -15.20 4.01
CA PHE A 189 3.90 -16.65 4.13
C PHE A 189 5.37 -17.00 3.93
N ASN A 190 6.01 -17.63 4.93
CA ASN A 190 7.33 -18.25 4.79
C ASN A 190 7.19 -19.71 4.34
N ASP A 191 6.83 -19.90 3.08
CA ASP A 191 6.85 -21.21 2.42
C ASP A 191 7.98 -21.32 1.38
N ARG A 192 8.88 -20.33 1.35
CA ARG A 192 9.95 -20.15 0.35
C ARG A 192 9.44 -20.09 -1.10
N GLN A 193 8.13 -19.92 -1.32
CA GLN A 193 7.58 -19.72 -2.65
C GLN A 193 7.79 -18.28 -3.12
N ILE A 194 7.87 -18.13 -4.43
CA ILE A 194 7.92 -16.83 -5.10
C ILE A 194 6.48 -16.43 -5.36
N TYR A 195 6.07 -15.33 -4.78
CA TYR A 195 4.77 -14.75 -5.05
C TYR A 195 4.93 -13.69 -6.14
N GLN A 196 4.18 -13.85 -7.21
CA GLN A 196 4.19 -12.96 -8.37
C GLN A 196 2.84 -12.28 -8.48
N SER A 197 2.84 -10.95 -8.36
CA SER A 197 1.71 -10.13 -8.73
C SER A 197 1.93 -9.57 -10.12
N THR A 198 1.07 -9.95 -11.06
CA THR A 198 0.99 -9.31 -12.38
C THR A 198 -0.11 -8.27 -12.34
N ILE A 199 0.25 -7.03 -12.68
CA ILE A 199 -0.58 -5.83 -12.54
C ILE A 199 -0.82 -5.24 -13.92
N TYR A 200 -2.09 -5.21 -14.32
CA TYR A 200 -2.56 -4.82 -15.64
C TYR A 200 -3.23 -3.46 -15.56
N GLU A 201 -2.52 -2.39 -15.21
CA GLU A 201 -3.18 -1.09 -15.01
C GLU A 201 -2.35 0.10 -15.51
N GLU A 202 -3.04 1.09 -16.06
CA GLU A 202 -2.44 2.38 -16.44
C GLU A 202 -2.02 3.21 -15.21
N LYS A 203 -2.59 2.90 -14.03
CA LYS A 203 -2.27 3.53 -12.75
C LYS A 203 -1.75 2.50 -11.75
N PHE A 204 -0.43 2.45 -11.63
CA PHE A 204 0.24 1.70 -10.58
C PHE A 204 0.32 2.54 -9.30
N GLY A 205 -0.30 2.08 -8.21
CA GLY A 205 -0.24 2.73 -6.90
C GLY A 205 0.97 2.30 -6.07
N PRO A 206 1.08 2.77 -4.82
CA PRO A 206 2.23 2.45 -3.96
C PRO A 206 2.29 0.96 -3.59
N VAL A 207 3.51 0.41 -3.51
CA VAL A 207 3.79 -0.88 -2.86
C VAL A 207 4.40 -0.61 -1.50
N ALA A 208 3.86 -1.19 -0.43
CA ALA A 208 4.34 -0.97 0.91
C ALA A 208 4.72 -2.31 1.58
N ALA A 209 5.99 -2.45 1.92
CA ALA A 209 6.41 -3.48 2.88
C ALA A 209 6.22 -2.93 4.29
N TYR A 210 5.65 -3.71 5.20
CA TYR A 210 5.37 -3.27 6.57
C TYR A 210 5.77 -4.30 7.63
N LEU A 211 6.06 -3.80 8.83
CA LEU A 211 6.50 -4.59 9.99
C LEU A 211 5.92 -4.00 11.28
N GLU A 212 5.26 -4.83 12.08
CA GLU A 212 4.70 -4.53 13.40
C GLU A 212 5.82 -4.34 14.44
N LYS A 213 5.50 -3.63 15.52
CA LYS A 213 6.39 -3.41 16.65
C LYS A 213 6.52 -4.68 17.51
N ASP A 214 7.70 -4.89 18.11
CA ASP A 214 8.01 -5.94 19.10
C ASP A 214 7.94 -7.39 18.60
N LYS A 215 8.50 -7.65 17.41
CA LYS A 215 9.15 -8.95 17.12
C LYS A 215 10.65 -8.69 16.97
N ASP A 216 11.48 -9.61 17.47
CA ASP A 216 12.93 -9.48 17.50
C ASP A 216 13.50 -9.02 16.15
N PRO A 217 14.59 -8.23 16.16
CA PRO A 217 15.26 -7.82 14.94
C PRO A 217 15.69 -9.04 14.13
N ILE A 218 15.06 -9.26 12.98
CA ILE A 218 15.61 -10.12 11.91
C ILE A 218 16.58 -9.24 11.11
#